data_AF-A0A429ID02-F1
#
_entry.id   AF-A0A429ID02-F1
#
_cell.length_a   1.000
_cell.length_b   1.000
_cell.length_c   1.000
_cell.angle_alpha   90.00
_cell.angle_beta   90.00
_cell.angle_gamma   90.00
#
_symmetry.space_group_name_H-M   'P 1'
#
loop_
_entity.id
_entity.type
_entity.pdbx_description
1 polymer ?
#
loop_
_entity_poly.entity_id
_entity_poly.type
_entity_poly.pdbx_seq_one_letter_code
_entity_poly.pdbx_strand_id
1 'polypeptide(L)' 'MDPDDRELTPWERELQQEGASQGRGHTPDDGVAEPCVAPADPASASSRPAREPLPVSAEAQETPDEE' A
#
# COMPACT_ATOMS: atom_id res chain seq x y z
N MET A 1 -15.82 -31.11 -19.16
CA MET A 1 -14.54 -30.41 -19.35
C MET A 1 -14.51 -29.33 -18.31
N ASP A 2 -13.63 -29.48 -17.33
CA ASP A 2 -13.41 -28.46 -16.31
C ASP A 2 -12.87 -27.19 -16.98
N PRO A 3 -13.31 -25.99 -16.58
CA PRO A 3 -12.78 -24.74 -17.11
C PRO A 3 -11.29 -24.51 -16.77
N ASP A 4 -10.75 -25.33 -15.86
CA ASP A 4 -9.35 -25.33 -15.40
C ASP A 4 -8.43 -26.25 -16.21
N ASP A 5 -8.88 -26.79 -17.35
CA ASP A 5 -8.05 -27.62 -18.26
C ASP A 5 -7.07 -26.76 -19.09
N ARG A 6 -6.50 -25.73 -18.48
CA ARG A 6 -5.39 -24.92 -19.01
C ARG A 6 -4.13 -25.31 -18.25
N GLU A 7 -3.07 -25.62 -18.99
CA GLU A 7 -1.77 -25.89 -18.38
C GLU A 7 -1.33 -24.70 -17.52
N LEU A 8 -1.21 -24.93 -16.21
CA LEU A 8 -0.74 -23.94 -15.27
C LEU A 8 0.70 -23.55 -15.60
N THR A 9 0.98 -22.25 -15.54
CA THR A 9 2.36 -21.76 -15.58
C THR A 9 3.15 -22.30 -14.39
N PRO A 10 4.50 -22.32 -14.46
CA PRO A 10 5.32 -22.75 -13.33
C PRO A 10 5.02 -21.98 -12.04
N TRP A 11 4.72 -20.68 -12.13
CA TRP A 11 4.37 -19.83 -10.98
C TRP A 11 3.00 -20.19 -10.39
N GLU A 12 1.98 -20.41 -11.22
CA GLU A 12 0.66 -20.83 -10.74
C GLU A 12 0.69 -22.22 -10.09
N ARG A 13 1.55 -23.12 -10.60
CA ARG A 13 1.80 -24.42 -9.95
C ARG A 13 2.44 -24.28 -8.59
N GLU A 14 3.36 -23.34 -8.42
CA GLU A 14 3.96 -23.05 -7.12
C GLU A 14 2.89 -22.58 -6.11
N LEU A 15 1.95 -21.74 -6.53
CA LEU A 15 0.87 -21.23 -5.68
C LEU A 15 -0.12 -22.32 -5.21
N GLN A 16 -0.26 -23.41 -5.96
CA GLN A 16 -1.13 -24.53 -5.56
C GLN A 16 -0.46 -25.52 -4.60
N GLN A 17 0.84 -25.37 -4.31
CA GLN A 17 1.53 -26.26 -3.38
C GLN A 17 1.03 -26.06 -1.95
N GLU A 18 0.93 -27.16 -1.19
CA GLU A 18 0.59 -27.11 0.23
C GLU A 18 1.66 -26.30 0.98
N GLY A 19 1.25 -25.19 1.61
CA GLY A 19 2.17 -24.26 2.25
C GLY A 19 2.72 -23.16 1.34
N ALA A 20 2.28 -23.04 0.09
CA ALA A 20 2.65 -21.91 -0.77
C ALA A 20 2.27 -20.56 -0.15
N SER A 21 1.27 -20.51 0.73
CA SER A 21 0.87 -19.33 1.50
C SER A 21 1.55 -19.22 2.88
N GLN A 22 2.31 -20.21 3.33
CA GLN A 22 3.03 -20.14 4.61
C GLN A 22 4.05 -18.99 4.56
N GLY A 23 3.93 -18.06 5.50
CA GLY A 23 4.78 -16.86 5.57
C GLY A 23 4.34 -15.71 4.66
N ARG A 24 3.39 -15.92 3.73
CA ARG A 24 2.75 -14.82 2.97
C ARG A 24 1.61 -14.23 3.79
N GLY A 25 1.98 -13.42 4.78
CA GLY A 25 1.02 -12.79 5.69
C GLY A 25 1.62 -12.40 7.03
N HIS A 26 2.92 -12.06 7.06
CA HIS A 26 3.51 -11.53 8.28
C HIS A 26 2.87 -10.18 8.58
N THR A 27 1.93 -10.16 9.53
CA THR A 27 1.58 -8.94 10.23
C THR A 27 2.80 -8.59 11.08
N PRO A 28 3.51 -7.48 10.79
CA PRO A 28 4.61 -7.06 11.63
C PRO A 28 4.10 -6.81 13.04
N ASP A 29 4.78 -7.39 14.02
CA ASP A 29 4.55 -7.06 15.43
C ASP A 29 5.29 -5.75 15.72
N ASP A 30 4.55 -4.65 15.72
CA ASP A 30 5.06 -3.32 16.07
C ASP A 30 5.07 -3.07 17.59
N GLY A 31 4.64 -4.04 18.39
CA GLY A 31 4.52 -3.92 19.85
C GLY A 31 3.42 -2.95 20.30
N VAL A 32 2.60 -2.43 19.38
CA VAL A 32 1.49 -1.54 19.68
C VAL A 32 0.22 -2.37 19.75
N ALA A 33 -0.48 -2.27 20.88
CA ALA A 33 -1.77 -2.95 21.02
C ALA A 33 -2.79 -2.35 20.02
N GLU A 34 -3.44 -3.23 19.26
CA GLU A 34 -4.56 -2.86 18.40
C GLU A 34 -5.67 -2.18 19.23
N PRO A 35 -6.28 -1.08 18.74
CA PRO A 35 -7.34 -0.40 19.46
C PRO A 35 -8.59 -1.30 19.54
N CYS A 36 -9.01 -1.65 20.76
CA CYS A 36 -10.17 -2.49 21.00
C CYS A 36 -11.53 -1.74 20.97
N VAL A 37 -11.49 -0.42 20.76
CA VAL A 37 -12.67 0.45 20.73
C VAL A 37 -12.59 1.30 19.47
N ALA A 38 -13.68 1.32 18.70
CA ALA A 38 -13.79 2.21 17.55
C ALA A 38 -13.73 3.68 18.01
N PRO A 39 -13.10 4.57 17.23
CA PRO A 39 -13.16 6.00 17.50
C PRO A 39 -14.62 6.44 17.61
N ALA A 40 -14.96 7.18 18.66
CA ALA A 40 -16.32 7.70 18.86
C ALA A 40 -16.75 8.67 17.74
N ASP A 41 -15.77 9.25 17.04
CA ASP A 41 -15.96 10.11 15.88
C ASP A 41 -15.29 9.48 14.64
N PRO A 42 -16.07 9.00 13.65
CA PRO A 42 -15.55 8.33 12.46
C PRO A 42 -14.73 9.23 11.53
N ALA A 43 -14.73 10.56 11.72
CA ALA A 43 -14.03 11.52 10.86
C ALA A 43 -12.77 12.15 11.48
N SER A 44 -12.47 11.89 12.76
CA SER A 44 -11.39 12.59 13.49
C SER A 44 -9.97 12.09 13.19
N ALA A 45 -9.78 11.07 12.35
CA ALA A 45 -8.45 10.60 11.96
C ALA A 45 -7.65 11.64 11.13
N SER A 46 -8.34 12.62 10.53
CA SER A 46 -7.73 13.63 9.63
C SER A 46 -7.85 15.06 10.15
N SER A 47 -7.90 15.27 11.47
CA SER A 47 -7.98 16.63 12.06
C SER A 47 -6.60 17.26 12.30
N ARG A 48 -5.50 16.61 11.89
CA ARG A 48 -4.18 17.25 11.92
C ARG A 48 -4.24 18.45 10.97
N PRO A 49 -3.91 19.68 11.43
CA PRO A 49 -3.72 20.79 10.51
C PRO A 49 -2.70 20.35 9.46
N ALA A 50 -2.99 20.60 8.18
CA ALA A 50 -1.99 20.45 7.14
C ALA A 50 -0.73 21.18 7.62
N ARG A 51 0.39 20.46 7.77
CA ARG A 51 1.67 21.10 8.09
C ARG A 51 1.89 22.19 7.04
N GLU A 52 2.31 23.36 7.50
CA GLU A 52 2.65 24.49 6.65
C GLU A 52 3.55 23.99 5.50
N PRO A 53 3.20 24.26 4.23
CA PRO A 53 4.02 23.82 3.11
C PRO A 53 5.41 24.44 3.24
N LEU A 54 6.45 23.61 3.14
CA LEU A 54 7.83 24.08 3.12
C LEU A 54 8.00 25.09 1.97
N PRO A 55 8.70 26.22 2.18
CA PRO A 55 8.95 27.18 1.12
C PRO A 55 9.70 26.48 -0.01
N VAL A 56 9.11 26.50 -1.21
CA VAL A 56 9.77 26.04 -2.42
C VAL A 56 10.85 27.07 -2.75
N SER A 57 12.12 26.70 -2.66
CA SER A 57 13.21 27.56 -3.11
C SER A 57 12.97 27.95 -4.57
N ALA A 58 12.93 29.26 -4.82
CA ALA A 58 12.69 29.84 -6.12
C ALA A 58 13.91 29.67 -7.04
N GLU A 59 14.16 28.46 -7.54
CA GLU A 59 15.17 28.22 -8.57
C GLU A 59 14.67 27.19 -9.58
N ALA A 60 13.95 27.68 -10.58
CA ALA A 60 14.03 27.25 -11.98
C ALA A 60 12.97 28.02 -12.79
N GLN A 61 13.22 29.31 -13.03
CA GLN A 61 12.60 29.98 -14.18
C GLN A 61 13.32 29.46 -15.42
N GLU A 62 12.77 28.42 -16.06
CA GLU A 62 13.13 28.10 -17.44
C GLU A 62 12.19 28.93 -18.33
N THR A 63 12.74 29.98 -18.94
CA THR A 63 12.05 30.74 -19.99
C THR A 63 11.97 29.85 -21.23
N PRO A 64 10.78 29.65 -21.84
CA PRO A 64 10.72 28.94 -23.11
C PRO A 64 11.41 29.78 -24.20
N ASP A 65 12.42 29.17 -24.82
CA ASP A 65 13.08 29.67 -26.03
C ASP A 65 12.08 29.56 -27.20
N GLU A 66 11.82 30.68 -27.86
CA GLU A 66 10.84 30.81 -28.95
C GLU A 66 11.56 30.50 -30.28
N GLU A 67 11.14 29.47 -31.01
CA GLU A 67 11.52 29.21 -32.42
C GLU A 67 10.39 29.62 -33.37
#